data_AF-A0A0M2SK54-F1
#
_entry.id   AF-A0A0M2SK54-F1
#
_cell.length_a   1.000
_cell.length_b   1.000
_cell.length_c   1.000
_cell.angle_alpha   90.00
_cell.angle_beta   90.00
_cell.angle_gamma   90.00
#
_symmetry.space_group_name_H-M   'P 1'
#
loop_
_entity.id
_entity.type
_entity.pdbx_description
1 polymer ?
#
loop_
_entity_poly.entity_id
_entity_poly.type
_entity_poly.pdbx_seq_one_letter_code
_entity_poly.pdbx_strand_id
1 'polypeptide(L)'
;MIKAVNTIRLKKGTGDEVAEKFNQAKSVHTFDGFVLMEVLIKENTEEFDEIQVCTTWEDHASFEAWRESRATRKAHEAQNNPKDDKAESPILGAELTTYEVHVQHHPAK
;
A
#
# COMPACT_ATOMS: atom_id res chain seq x y z
N MET A 1 11.96 -2.28 -13.84
CA MET A 1 11.24 -2.56 -12.58
C MET A 1 11.07 -1.29 -11.78
N ILE A 2 9.90 -1.12 -11.18
CA ILE A 2 9.55 -0.01 -10.31
C ILE A 2 9.08 -0.56 -8.96
N LYS A 3 9.44 0.11 -7.86
CA LYS A 3 8.83 -0.12 -6.55
C LYS A 3 8.01 1.11 -6.16
N ALA A 4 6.74 0.91 -5.86
CA ALA A 4 5.86 1.92 -5.29
C ALA A 4 5.66 1.64 -3.80
N VAL A 5 5.91 2.64 -2.97
CA VAL A 5 5.80 2.58 -1.51
C VAL A 5 4.75 3.57 -1.06
N ASN A 6 3.67 3.08 -0.49
CA ASN A 6 2.68 3.91 0.16
C ASN A 6 2.94 3.92 1.67
N THR A 7 3.54 5.00 2.16
CA THR A 7 3.85 5.22 3.57
C THR A 7 2.64 5.83 4.26
N ILE A 8 2.10 5.13 5.26
CA ILE A 8 0.90 5.54 5.99
C ILE A 8 1.29 5.82 7.44
N ARG A 9 1.07 7.06 7.89
CA ARG A 9 1.20 7.44 9.30
C ARG A 9 -0.13 7.23 10.00
N LEU A 10 -0.07 6.62 11.18
CA LEU A 10 -1.21 6.16 11.94
C LEU A 10 -1.13 6.68 13.38
N LYS A 11 -2.28 6.80 14.05
CA LYS A 11 -2.33 7.04 15.49
C LYS A 11 -1.52 5.95 16.20
N LYS A 12 -0.78 6.34 17.24
CA LYS A 12 0.02 5.41 18.03
C LYS A 12 -0.82 4.25 18.58
N GLY A 13 -0.31 3.03 18.48
CA GLY A 13 -0.97 1.80 18.94
C GLY A 13 -1.97 1.20 17.95
N THR A 14 -2.03 1.69 16.70
CA THR A 14 -2.97 1.21 15.68
C THR A 14 -2.29 0.56 14.46
N GLY A 15 -0.95 0.52 14.44
CA GLY A 15 -0.17 -0.03 13.34
C GLY A 15 -0.55 -1.48 12.97
N ASP A 16 -0.61 -2.36 13.97
CA ASP A 16 -0.86 -3.79 13.77
C ASP A 16 -2.26 -4.07 13.22
N GLU A 17 -3.30 -3.47 13.82
CA GLU A 17 -4.69 -3.62 13.36
C GLU A 17 -4.88 -3.14 11.91
N VAL A 18 -4.19 -2.06 11.53
CA VAL A 18 -4.23 -1.56 10.15
C VAL A 18 -3.44 -2.49 9.22
N ALA A 19 -2.30 -3.02 9.66
CA ALA A 19 -1.50 -3.97 8.88
C ALA A 19 -2.27 -5.27 8.58
N GLU A 20 -3.07 -5.77 9.51
CA GLU A 20 -3.91 -6.97 9.32
C GLU A 20 -4.88 -6.83 8.13
N LYS A 21 -5.31 -5.60 7.82
CA LYS A 21 -6.21 -5.32 6.67
C LYS A 21 -5.55 -5.63 5.32
N PHE A 22 -4.24 -5.87 5.30
CA PHE A 22 -3.43 -6.22 4.12
C PHE A 22 -2.98 -7.69 4.10
N ASN A 23 -3.33 -8.51 5.10
CA ASN A 23 -3.00 -9.94 5.12
C ASN A 23 -3.60 -10.72 3.95
N GLN A 24 -4.71 -10.22 3.39
CA GLN A 24 -5.27 -10.75 2.16
C GLN A 24 -4.84 -9.86 0.99
N ALA A 25 -4.19 -10.45 0.00
CA ALA A 25 -3.89 -9.77 -1.26
C ALA A 25 -5.21 -9.55 -2.02
N LYS A 26 -5.88 -8.42 -1.76
CA LYS A 26 -7.18 -7.98 -2.31
C LYS A 26 -7.10 -7.67 -3.82
N SER A 27 -6.65 -8.65 -4.61
CA SER A 27 -6.46 -8.70 -6.08
C SER A 27 -5.21 -8.06 -6.70
N VAL A 28 -4.35 -7.34 -5.96
CA VAL A 28 -3.15 -6.73 -6.59
C VAL A 28 -2.23 -7.74 -7.29
N HIS A 29 -2.17 -8.97 -6.75
CA HIS A 29 -1.36 -10.06 -7.27
C HIS A 29 -1.86 -10.65 -8.60
N THR A 30 -3.04 -10.23 -9.09
CA THR A 30 -3.63 -10.72 -10.35
C THR A 30 -3.38 -9.78 -11.52
N PHE A 31 -2.68 -8.65 -11.31
CA PHE A 31 -2.39 -7.68 -12.36
C PHE A 31 -1.10 -8.05 -13.10
N ASP A 32 -1.11 -7.85 -14.41
CA ASP A 32 0.07 -8.10 -15.25
C ASP A 32 1.25 -7.23 -14.81
N GLY A 33 2.43 -7.84 -14.78
CA GLY A 33 3.67 -7.20 -14.34
C GLY A 33 3.78 -6.98 -12.82
N PHE A 34 2.86 -7.51 -11.99
CA PHE A 34 3.04 -7.56 -10.54
C PHE A 34 4.15 -8.55 -10.16
N VAL A 35 5.11 -8.11 -9.35
CA VAL A 35 6.23 -8.93 -8.89
C VAL A 35 6.05 -9.35 -7.43
N LEU A 36 5.80 -8.37 -6.55
CA LEU A 36 5.81 -8.60 -5.10
C LEU A 36 5.01 -7.51 -4.37
N MET A 37 4.32 -7.89 -3.30
CA MET A 37 3.77 -6.97 -2.31
C MET A 37 4.34 -7.31 -0.94
N GLU A 38 4.77 -6.29 -0.22
CA GLU A 38 5.27 -6.38 1.15
C GLU A 38 4.55 -5.32 1.99
N VAL A 39 4.26 -5.65 3.24
CA VAL A 39 3.75 -4.69 4.22
C VAL A 39 4.78 -4.63 5.33
N LEU A 40 5.40 -3.47 5.50
CA LEU A 40 6.43 -3.23 6.50
C LEU A 40 5.81 -2.43 7.64
N ILE A 41 6.04 -2.84 8.88
CA ILE A 41 5.70 -2.06 10.07
C ILE A 41 7.00 -1.42 10.55
N LYS A 42 7.01 -0.10 10.70
CA LYS A 42 8.19 0.61 11.17
C LYS A 42 8.33 0.41 12.68
N GLU A 43 9.48 -0.11 13.09
CA GLU A 43 9.83 -0.26 14.50
C GLU A 43 10.33 1.06 15.10
N ASN A 44 10.33 1.12 16.43
CA ASN A 44 10.92 2.22 17.22
C ASN A 44 10.33 3.61 16.91
N THR A 45 9.02 3.69 16.71
CA THR A 45 8.32 4.97 16.55
C THR A 45 7.80 5.50 17.88
N GLU A 46 7.93 6.81 18.13
CA GLU A 46 7.54 7.44 19.39
C GLU A 46 6.13 8.05 19.35
N GLU A 47 5.86 8.93 18.37
CA GLU A 47 4.64 9.74 18.33
C GLU A 47 3.49 9.12 17.54
N PHE A 48 3.80 8.32 16.52
CA PHE A 48 2.84 7.73 15.59
C PHE A 48 3.30 6.34 15.17
N ASP A 49 2.40 5.49 14.71
CA ASP A 49 2.80 4.26 14.02
C ASP A 49 2.96 4.54 12.53
N GLU A 50 3.84 3.81 11.85
CA GLU A 50 4.04 3.93 10.41
C GLU A 50 4.04 2.54 9.79
N ILE A 51 3.23 2.37 8.76
CA ILE A 51 3.27 1.18 7.91
C ILE A 51 3.60 1.58 6.48
N GLN A 52 4.31 0.72 5.76
CA GLN A 52 4.64 0.91 4.36
C GLN A 52 4.06 -0.24 3.55
N VAL A 53 3.16 0.08 2.63
CA VAL A 53 2.65 -0.89 1.66
C VAL A 53 3.49 -0.77 0.40
N CYS A 54 4.37 -1.73 0.19
CA CYS A 54 5.34 -1.77 -0.90
C CYS A 54 4.83 -2.71 -2.00
N THR A 55 4.86 -2.26 -3.24
CA THR A 55 4.58 -3.10 -4.41
C THR A 55 5.69 -2.96 -5.44
N THR A 56 6.19 -4.07 -5.97
CA THR A 56 7.20 -4.11 -7.03
C THR A 56 6.54 -4.56 -8.32
N TRP A 57 6.89 -3.92 -9.42
CA TRP A 57 6.34 -4.16 -10.74
C TRP A 57 7.44 -4.24 -11.79
N GLU A 58 7.17 -4.98 -12.87
CA GLU A 58 8.08 -5.14 -14.01
C GLU A 58 8.36 -3.79 -14.69
N ASP A 59 7.33 -2.96 -14.85
CA ASP A 59 7.40 -1.63 -15.47
C ASP A 59 6.40 -0.62 -14.88
N HIS A 60 6.51 0.63 -15.31
CA HIS A 60 5.63 1.73 -14.90
C HIS A 60 4.20 1.60 -15.43
N ALA A 61 4.01 1.02 -16.62
CA ALA A 61 2.70 0.95 -17.26
C ALA A 61 1.78 -0.02 -16.51
N SER A 62 2.31 -1.17 -16.08
CA SER A 62 1.63 -2.13 -15.20
C SER A 62 1.19 -1.50 -13.88
N PHE A 63 2.08 -0.74 -13.23
CA PHE A 63 1.77 -0.04 -11.99
C PHE A 63 0.65 1.01 -12.19
N GLU A 64 0.73 1.81 -13.25
CA GLU A 64 -0.26 2.84 -13.54
C GLU A 64 -1.64 2.25 -13.86
N ALA A 65 -1.71 1.18 -14.67
CA ALA A 65 -2.95 0.47 -14.95
C ALA A 65 -3.62 -0.06 -13.67
N TRP A 66 -2.82 -0.63 -12.75
CA TRP A 66 -3.32 -1.03 -11.44
C TRP A 66 -3.82 0.17 -10.62
N ARG A 67 -3.04 1.25 -10.55
CA ARG A 67 -3.38 2.46 -9.78
C ARG A 67 -4.69 3.09 -10.26
N GLU A 68 -4.89 3.16 -11.57
CA GLU A 68 -6.13 3.67 -12.18
C GLU A 68 -7.33 2.78 -11.84
N SER A 69 -7.17 1.45 -11.93
CA SER A 69 -8.23 0.50 -11.53
C SER A 69 -8.66 0.65 -10.06
N ARG A 70 -7.72 1.02 -9.18
CA ARG A 70 -7.98 1.29 -7.77
C ARG A 70 -8.72 2.61 -7.56
N ALA A 71 -8.35 3.64 -8.31
CA ALA A 71 -9.00 4.95 -8.26
C ALA A 71 -10.48 4.85 -8.70
N THR A 72 -10.77 4.13 -9.78
CA THR A 72 -12.14 3.91 -10.25
C THR A 72 -12.97 3.12 -9.24
N ARG A 73 -12.42 2.04 -8.68
CA ARG A 73 -13.11 1.24 -7.64
C ARG A 73 -13.44 2.07 -6.41
N LYS A 74 -12.51 2.89 -5.92
CA LYS A 74 -12.73 3.77 -4.76
C LYS A 74 -13.82 4.82 -5.05
N ALA A 75 -13.87 5.36 -6.27
CA ALA A 75 -14.91 6.30 -6.68
C ALA A 75 -16.31 5.63 -6.70
N HIS A 76 -16.39 4.38 -7.18
CA HIS A 76 -17.64 3.60 -7.15
C HIS A 76 -18.07 3.20 -5.73
N GLU A 77 -17.13 2.82 -4.86
CA GLU A 77 -17.41 2.51 -3.45
C GLU A 77 -17.96 3.76 -2.72
N ALA A 78 -17.38 4.94 -2.97
CA ALA A 78 -17.82 6.21 -2.36
C ALA A 78 -19.21 6.67 -2.82
N GLN A 79 -19.63 6.33 -4.04
CA GLN A 79 -20.98 6.65 -4.55
C GLN A 79 -22.06 5.75 -3.94
N ASN A 80 -21.72 4.51 -3.60
CA ASN A 80 -22.68 3.52 -3.09
C ASN A 80 -22.83 3.52 -1.57
N ASN A 81 -21.90 4.16 -0.84
CA ASN A 81 -21.95 4.24 0.62
C ASN A 81 -21.60 5.66 1.10
N PRO A 82 -22.57 6.60 1.19
CA PRO A 82 -22.30 8.00 1.55
C PRO A 82 -21.95 8.21 3.03
N LYS A 83 -21.96 7.15 3.84
CA LYS A 83 -21.60 7.17 5.25
C LYS A 83 -20.29 6.41 5.41
N ASP A 84 -19.20 7.15 5.48
CA ASP A 84 -18.03 6.65 6.20
C ASP A 84 -17.55 7.75 7.14
N ASP A 85 -17.52 7.36 8.40
CA ASP A 85 -17.36 8.20 9.56
C ASP A 85 -16.01 8.93 9.51
N LYS A 86 -16.05 10.25 9.34
CA LYS A 86 -14.89 11.12 9.59
C LYS A 86 -14.50 11.17 11.07
N ALA A 87 -15.26 10.51 11.94
CA ALA A 87 -14.90 10.29 13.32
C ALA A 87 -14.17 8.93 13.43
N GLU A 88 -12.88 8.98 13.75
CA GLU A 88 -12.05 7.84 14.19
C GLU A 88 -11.25 7.01 13.16
N SER A 89 -11.03 7.48 11.93
CA SER A 89 -9.95 6.87 11.12
C SER A 89 -8.60 6.97 11.88
N PRO A 90 -7.83 5.88 12.02
CA PRO A 90 -6.50 5.91 12.63
C PRO A 90 -5.45 6.57 11.72
N ILE A 91 -5.79 6.87 10.46
CA ILE A 91 -4.85 7.40 9.47
C ILE A 91 -4.63 8.90 9.69
N LEU A 92 -3.38 9.28 9.97
CA LEU A 92 -2.92 10.67 10.10
C LEU A 92 -2.50 11.26 8.75
N GLY A 93 -2.00 10.42 7.84
CA GLY A 93 -1.59 10.82 6.50
C GLY A 93 -1.05 9.66 5.70
N ALA A 94 -0.97 9.82 4.38
CA ALA A 94 -0.35 8.85 3.49
C ALA A 94 0.46 9.57 2.40
N GLU A 95 1.60 9.00 2.04
CA GLU A 95 2.50 9.50 1.00
C GLU A 95 2.88 8.35 0.07
N LEU A 96 2.72 8.57 -1.24
CA LEU A 96 3.13 7.62 -2.27
C LEU A 96 4.48 8.05 -2.84
N THR A 97 5.48 7.18 -2.74
CA THR A 97 6.81 7.37 -3.33
C THR A 97 7.09 6.24 -4.32
N THR A 98 7.71 6.56 -5.45
CA THR A 98 8.13 5.59 -6.46
C THR A 98 9.64 5.55 -6.58
N TYR A 99 10.17 4.36 -6.86
CA TYR A 99 11.60 4.09 -6.97
C TYR A 99 11.88 3.25 -8.22
N GLU A 100 12.96 3.56 -8.92
CA GLU A 100 13.57 2.63 -9.86
C GLU A 100 14.32 1.54 -9.10
N VAL A 101 14.02 0.28 -9.40
CA VAL A 101 14.74 -0.85 -8.79
C VAL A 101 16.03 -1.07 -9.55
N HIS A 102 17.15 -0.59 -9.01
CA HIS A 102 18.46 -0.68 -9.67
C HIS A 102 19.05 -2.10 -9.66
N VAL A 103 18.91 -2.84 -8.56
CA VAL A 103 19.43 -4.21 -8.41
C VAL A 103 18.61 -5.01 -7.39
N GLN A 104 18.48 -6.31 -7.61
CA GLN A 104 17.90 -7.28 -6.66
C GLN A 104 18.73 -8.57 -6.65
N HIS A 105 18.93 -9.15 -5.48
CA HIS A 105 19.59 -10.46 -5.32
C HIS A 105 18.61 -11.44 -4.69
N HIS A 106 18.49 -12.63 -5.29
CA HIS A 106 17.75 -13.75 -4.72
C HIS A 106 18.73 -14.70 -4.01
N PRO A 107 18.27 -15.51 -3.04
CA PRO A 107 19.12 -16.50 -2.38
C PRO A 107 19.87 -17.34 -3.41
N ALA A 108 21.16 -17.56 -3.18
CA ALA A 108 21.91 -18.56 -3.93
C ALA A 108 21.24 -19.90 -3.66
N LYS A 109 20.79 -20.57 -4.74
CA LYS A 109 20.09 -21.86 -4.69
C LYS A 109 20.87 -22.89 -3.88
#